data_AF-A0A7Y0TNN5-F1
#
_entry.id   AF-A0A7Y0TNN5-F1
#
_cell.length_a   1.000
_cell.length_b   1.000
_cell.length_c   1.000
_cell.angle_alpha   90.00
_cell.angle_beta   90.00
_cell.angle_gamma   90.00
#
_symmetry.space_group_name_H-M   'P 1'
#
loop_
_entity.id
_entity.type
_entity.pdbx_description
1 polymer ?
#
loop_
_entity_poly.entity_id
_entity_poly.type
_entity_poly.pdbx_seq_one_letter_code
_entity_poly.pdbx_strand_id
1 'polypeptide(L)'
;MNVFIDSNILFEDYFFDNKSSKKILDYAKENLIYLYMSEIVRLELRRQFQKEIEAKNRELNKVIADSARLKIDSEVKLIDIGKQLEKFDEFYSELEYIDSFKIIPYKNEYLPDIVDRAIYRKKPFTEEKTELKDALIWKSYSDYVESNQLSNCILLTNNTSDFCAKKDKSKVHQDLLVDTDKFSVINSSFNFLKLKSSILESPEHKFQAYISQFNFNKDFVFNLIIENFAKDIEDTIHLRIDNLSPNDVLKDKDYWYNGYVIGHSTEILECADVEYEILTDSALVSGKVYVSCDTECFQYNAVREHSEEQFSFVSEQYLTYEIYFNFDMGEGEKCSDFEITDMNISSID
;
A
#
# COMPACT_ATOMS: atom_id res chain seq x y z
N MET A 1 0.99 -8.98 -2.21
CA MET A 1 1.66 -10.18 -2.77
C MET A 1 3.03 -10.32 -2.13
N ASN A 2 3.48 -11.54 -1.79
CA ASN A 2 4.75 -11.75 -1.06
C ASN A 2 5.79 -12.42 -1.96
N VAL A 3 6.94 -11.79 -2.19
CA VAL A 3 7.98 -12.26 -3.11
C VAL A 3 9.29 -12.49 -2.35
N PHE A 4 9.85 -13.69 -2.44
CA PHE A 4 11.07 -14.09 -1.75
C PHE A 4 12.17 -14.32 -2.78
N ILE A 5 13.29 -13.61 -2.66
CA ILE A 5 14.37 -13.62 -3.64
C ILE A 5 15.46 -14.63 -3.27
N ASP A 6 15.94 -15.39 -4.24
CA ASP A 6 17.18 -16.16 -4.16
C ASP A 6 18.38 -15.41 -4.76
N SER A 7 19.61 -15.71 -4.31
CA SER A 7 20.83 -15.03 -4.76
C SER A 7 21.07 -15.15 -6.27
N ASN A 8 20.67 -16.28 -6.86
CA ASN A 8 20.79 -16.54 -8.29
C ASN A 8 20.01 -15.58 -9.18
N ILE A 9 18.99 -14.90 -8.64
CA ILE A 9 18.21 -13.91 -9.39
C ILE A 9 18.96 -12.58 -9.55
N LEU A 10 19.80 -12.25 -8.57
CA LEU A 10 20.57 -11.01 -8.50
C LEU A 10 22.05 -11.25 -8.81
N PHE A 11 22.39 -12.41 -9.39
CA PHE A 11 23.75 -12.71 -9.79
C PHE A 11 24.22 -11.66 -10.83
N GLU A 12 25.39 -11.06 -10.58
CA GLU A 12 25.94 -9.93 -11.35
C GLU A 12 25.10 -8.64 -11.30
N ASP A 13 24.08 -8.58 -10.42
CA ASP A 13 23.14 -7.47 -10.31
C ASP A 13 22.93 -7.05 -8.84
N TYR A 14 24.05 -6.73 -8.20
CA TYR A 14 24.13 -6.54 -6.75
C TYR A 14 23.28 -5.37 -6.21
N PHE A 15 22.93 -4.42 -7.08
CA PHE A 15 22.22 -3.18 -6.75
C PHE A 15 20.84 -3.06 -7.43
N PHE A 16 20.30 -4.17 -7.98
CA PHE A 16 19.03 -4.15 -8.74
C PHE A 16 19.05 -3.15 -9.91
N ASP A 17 20.17 -3.05 -10.63
CA ASP A 17 20.33 -2.12 -11.75
C ASP A 17 19.78 -2.70 -13.06
N ASN A 18 19.69 -4.03 -13.19
CA ASN A 18 19.09 -4.63 -14.36
C ASN A 18 17.60 -4.24 -14.48
N LYS A 19 17.14 -4.03 -15.72
CA LYS A 19 15.77 -3.57 -15.99
C LYS A 19 14.68 -4.39 -15.29
N SER A 20 14.86 -5.71 -15.17
CA SER A 20 13.84 -6.57 -14.58
C SER A 20 13.82 -6.55 -13.05
N SER A 21 14.99 -6.61 -12.41
CA SER A 21 15.14 -6.56 -10.95
C SER A 21 14.81 -5.16 -10.42
N LYS A 22 15.26 -4.11 -11.12
CA LYS A 22 14.90 -2.72 -10.84
C LYS A 22 13.40 -2.54 -10.76
N LYS A 23 12.67 -3.05 -11.76
CA LYS A 23 11.20 -2.94 -11.80
C LYS A 23 10.51 -3.70 -10.66
N ILE A 24 11.06 -4.84 -10.23
CA ILE A 24 10.56 -5.55 -9.04
C ILE A 24 10.79 -4.71 -7.79
N LEU A 25 11.95 -4.08 -7.66
CA LEU A 25 12.25 -3.18 -6.55
C LEU A 25 11.34 -1.93 -6.57
N ASP A 26 11.06 -1.38 -7.76
CA ASP A 26 10.13 -0.26 -7.92
C ASP A 26 8.71 -0.66 -7.45
N TYR A 27 8.25 -1.86 -7.79
CA TYR A 27 6.97 -2.37 -7.26
C TYR A 27 6.94 -2.52 -5.74
N ALA A 28 8.07 -2.85 -5.11
CA ALA A 28 8.16 -2.85 -3.66
C ALA A 28 8.04 -1.41 -3.14
N LYS A 29 8.80 -0.45 -3.69
CA LYS A 29 8.72 0.96 -3.30
C LYS A 29 7.32 1.57 -3.46
N GLU A 30 6.57 1.13 -4.46
CA GLU A 30 5.17 1.52 -4.70
C GLU A 30 4.16 0.74 -3.83
N ASN A 31 4.61 -0.07 -2.87
CA ASN A 31 3.78 -0.94 -2.01
C ASN A 31 2.89 -1.95 -2.77
N LEU A 32 3.20 -2.24 -4.02
CA LEU A 32 2.46 -3.21 -4.85
C LEU A 32 2.81 -4.66 -4.49
N ILE A 33 4.03 -4.89 -4.00
CA ILE A 33 4.52 -6.19 -3.52
C ILE A 33 5.32 -6.02 -2.23
N TYR A 34 5.38 -7.08 -1.43
CA TYR A 34 6.34 -7.22 -0.34
C TYR A 34 7.51 -8.08 -0.82
N LEU A 35 8.73 -7.58 -0.67
CA LEU A 35 9.97 -8.21 -1.11
C LEU A 35 10.80 -8.68 0.10
N TYR A 36 11.09 -9.97 0.12
CA TYR A 36 11.82 -10.62 1.19
C TYR A 36 13.15 -11.17 0.68
N MET A 37 14.22 -10.95 1.44
CA MET A 37 15.54 -11.48 1.18
C MET A 37 16.08 -12.15 2.44
N SER A 38 16.64 -13.35 2.34
CA SER A 38 17.32 -13.99 3.47
C SER A 38 18.64 -13.29 3.71
N GLU A 39 19.03 -13.13 4.97
CA GLU A 39 20.36 -12.63 5.33
C GLU A 39 21.49 -13.47 4.68
N ILE A 40 21.25 -14.77 4.47
CA ILE A 40 22.18 -15.66 3.75
C ILE A 40 22.35 -15.25 2.29
N VAL A 41 21.26 -14.83 1.63
CA VAL A 41 21.29 -14.33 0.24
C VAL A 41 22.11 -13.05 0.16
N ARG A 42 21.88 -12.10 1.08
CA ARG A 42 22.63 -10.85 1.15
C ARG A 42 24.13 -11.09 1.36
N LEU A 43 24.50 -11.95 2.30
CA LEU A 43 25.89 -12.31 2.58
C LEU A 43 26.55 -13.00 1.38
N GLU A 44 25.81 -13.83 0.66
CA GLU A 44 26.30 -14.47 -0.56
C GLU A 44 26.57 -13.45 -1.66
N LEU A 45 25.64 -12.54 -1.93
CA LEU A 45 25.80 -11.46 -2.91
C LEU A 45 27.00 -10.57 -2.56
N ARG A 46 27.13 -10.18 -1.28
CA ARG A 46 28.28 -9.40 -0.79
C ARG A 46 29.61 -10.10 -1.07
N ARG A 47 29.68 -11.42 -0.83
CA ARG A 47 30.90 -12.21 -1.08
C ARG A 47 31.18 -12.39 -2.57
N GLN A 48 30.15 -12.55 -3.40
CA GLN A 48 30.29 -12.63 -4.85
C GLN A 48 30.82 -11.30 -5.41
N PHE A 49 30.23 -10.17 -5.00
CA PHE A 49 30.68 -8.83 -5.35
C PHE A 49 32.15 -8.59 -4.97
N GLN A 50 32.54 -8.96 -3.75
CA GLN A 50 33.94 -8.90 -3.31
C GLN A 50 34.87 -9.67 -4.25
N LYS A 51 34.52 -10.92 -4.58
CA LYS A 51 35.35 -11.77 -5.46
C LYS A 51 35.50 -11.19 -6.85
N GLU A 52 34.44 -10.56 -7.37
CA GLU A 52 34.48 -9.93 -8.68
C GLU A 52 35.44 -8.73 -8.69
N ILE A 53 35.38 -7.87 -7.68
CA ILE A 53 36.33 -6.76 -7.52
C ILE A 53 37.76 -7.28 -7.37
N GLU A 54 37.98 -8.34 -6.57
CA GLU A 54 39.30 -8.97 -6.43
C GLU A 54 39.82 -9.49 -7.77
N ALA A 55 38.96 -10.12 -8.59
CA ALA A 55 39.33 -10.58 -9.93
C ALA A 55 39.68 -9.42 -10.85
N LYS A 56 38.89 -8.33 -10.84
CA LYS A 56 39.18 -7.10 -11.61
C LYS A 56 40.48 -6.44 -11.16
N ASN A 57 40.76 -6.39 -9.87
CA ASN A 57 42.04 -5.90 -9.35
C ASN A 57 43.23 -6.76 -9.81
N ARG A 58 43.07 -8.07 -9.97
CA ARG A 58 44.13 -8.93 -10.56
C ARG A 58 44.36 -8.59 -12.03
N GLU A 59 43.31 -8.29 -12.80
CA GLU A 59 43.43 -7.84 -14.19
C GLU A 59 44.13 -6.48 -14.28
N LEU A 60 43.71 -5.51 -13.45
CA LEU A 60 44.32 -4.18 -13.39
C LEU A 60 45.81 -4.25 -13.01
N ASN A 61 46.18 -5.11 -12.05
CA ASN A 61 47.58 -5.31 -11.69
C ASN A 61 48.43 -5.82 -12.87
N LYS A 62 47.89 -6.69 -13.74
CA LYS A 62 48.59 -7.12 -14.95
C LYS A 62 48.81 -5.97 -15.92
N VAL A 63 47.78 -5.15 -16.12
CA VAL A 63 47.86 -3.95 -16.98
C VAL A 63 48.90 -2.97 -16.45
N ILE A 64 48.90 -2.69 -15.14
CA ILE A 64 49.88 -1.79 -14.50
C ILE A 64 51.30 -2.33 -14.69
N ALA A 65 51.52 -3.63 -14.49
CA ALA A 65 52.81 -4.27 -14.68
C ALA A 65 53.29 -4.22 -16.15
N ASP A 66 52.39 -4.46 -17.11
CA ASP A 66 52.70 -4.39 -18.54
C ASP A 66 52.99 -2.95 -19.00
N SER A 67 52.22 -1.96 -18.53
CA SER A 67 52.48 -0.53 -18.78
C SER A 67 53.86 -0.11 -18.27
N ALA A 68 54.22 -0.53 -17.06
CA ALA A 68 55.54 -0.27 -16.49
C ALA A 68 56.66 -0.91 -17.32
N ARG A 69 56.47 -2.17 -17.79
CA ARG A 69 57.42 -2.85 -18.69
C ARG A 69 57.60 -2.11 -20.01
N LEU A 70 56.51 -1.59 -20.58
CA LEU A 70 56.51 -0.87 -21.85
C LEU A 70 56.87 0.62 -21.71
N LYS A 71 57.10 1.12 -20.49
CA LYS A 71 57.34 2.54 -20.19
C LYS A 71 56.20 3.45 -20.66
N ILE A 72 54.96 2.94 -20.60
CA ILE A 72 53.76 3.70 -20.88
C ILE A 72 53.34 4.39 -19.58
N ASP A 73 53.17 5.71 -19.65
CA ASP A 73 52.63 6.47 -18.52
C ASP A 73 51.12 6.21 -18.44
N SER A 74 50.66 5.64 -17.32
CA SER A 74 49.25 5.29 -17.14
C SER A 74 48.82 5.51 -15.69
N GLU A 75 47.71 6.23 -15.49
CA GLU A 75 47.15 6.55 -14.16
C GLU A 75 46.12 5.50 -13.69
N VAL A 76 46.33 4.22 -14.01
CA VAL A 76 45.39 3.17 -13.60
C VAL A 76 45.56 2.87 -12.11
N LYS A 77 44.47 3.03 -11.34
CA LYS A 77 44.43 2.73 -9.90
C LYS A 77 43.62 1.46 -9.63
N LEU A 78 44.02 0.74 -8.59
CA LEU A 78 43.23 -0.39 -8.08
C LEU A 78 41.93 0.09 -7.45
N ILE A 79 40.92 -0.77 -7.51
CA ILE A 79 39.63 -0.54 -6.88
C ILE A 79 39.75 -0.80 -5.40
N ASP A 80 39.34 0.16 -4.57
CA ASP A 80 39.25 0.01 -3.13
C ASP A 80 38.06 -0.90 -2.78
N ILE A 81 38.37 -2.13 -2.36
CA ILE A 81 37.40 -3.15 -1.98
C ILE A 81 36.59 -2.70 -0.77
N GLY A 82 37.23 -2.11 0.24
CA GLY A 82 36.55 -1.69 1.48
C GLY A 82 35.47 -0.66 1.17
N LYS A 83 35.83 0.37 0.40
CA LYS A 83 34.89 1.42 -0.02
C LYS A 83 33.73 0.89 -0.88
N GLN A 84 33.97 -0.10 -1.75
CA GLN A 84 32.86 -0.67 -2.53
C GLN A 84 31.94 -1.54 -1.67
N LEU A 85 32.49 -2.28 -0.70
CA LEU A 85 31.68 -3.07 0.21
C LEU A 85 30.86 -2.20 1.17
N GLU A 86 31.38 -1.06 1.61
CA GLU A 86 30.61 -0.06 2.36
C GLU A 86 29.40 0.42 1.56
N LYS A 87 29.58 0.79 0.27
CA LYS A 87 28.45 1.16 -0.60
C LYS A 87 27.41 0.05 -0.75
N PHE A 88 27.86 -1.20 -0.82
CA PHE A 88 26.96 -2.35 -0.87
C PHE A 88 26.15 -2.44 0.43
N ASP A 89 26.82 -2.35 1.58
CA ASP A 89 26.16 -2.43 2.88
C ASP A 89 25.20 -1.24 3.11
N GLU A 90 25.58 -0.03 2.71
CA GLU A 90 24.73 1.17 2.72
C GLU A 90 23.47 0.97 1.87
N PHE A 91 23.61 0.50 0.63
CA PHE A 91 22.47 0.27 -0.26
C PHE A 91 21.43 -0.68 0.35
N TYR A 92 21.85 -1.83 0.88
CA TYR A 92 20.90 -2.77 1.51
C TYR A 92 20.33 -2.26 2.82
N SER A 93 21.08 -1.45 3.57
CA SER A 93 20.58 -0.78 4.78
C SER A 93 19.52 0.26 4.42
N GLU A 94 19.70 0.99 3.32
CA GLU A 94 18.70 1.93 2.80
C GLU A 94 17.41 1.23 2.39
N LEU A 95 17.51 0.02 1.82
CA LEU A 95 16.33 -0.76 1.44
C LEU A 95 15.48 -1.20 2.64
N GLU A 96 16.07 -1.41 3.82
CA GLU A 96 15.31 -1.79 5.03
C GLU A 96 14.40 -0.67 5.56
N TYR A 97 14.56 0.58 5.11
CA TYR A 97 13.61 1.67 5.42
C TYR A 97 12.35 1.64 4.56
N ILE A 98 12.30 0.78 3.54
CA ILE A 98 11.10 0.58 2.73
C ILE A 98 10.23 -0.45 3.45
N ASP A 99 9.01 -0.07 3.87
CA ASP A 99 8.11 -0.95 4.64
C ASP A 99 7.81 -2.30 3.97
N SER A 100 7.82 -2.29 2.64
CA SER A 100 7.57 -3.47 1.82
C SER A 100 8.82 -4.31 1.54
N PHE A 101 10.00 -3.93 2.01
CA PHE A 101 11.25 -4.69 1.86
C PHE A 101 11.74 -5.20 3.21
N LYS A 102 12.16 -6.47 3.28
CA LYS A 102 12.66 -7.03 4.53
C LYS A 102 13.76 -8.06 4.34
N ILE A 103 14.84 -7.90 5.11
CA ILE A 103 15.87 -8.92 5.26
C ILE A 103 15.51 -9.84 6.44
N ILE A 104 15.39 -11.14 6.16
CA ILE A 104 15.00 -12.16 7.13
C ILE A 104 16.27 -12.77 7.74
N PRO A 105 16.50 -12.61 9.05
CA PRO A 105 17.64 -13.22 9.72
C PRO A 105 17.46 -14.74 9.83
N TYR A 106 18.58 -15.47 9.77
CA TYR A 106 18.58 -16.89 10.12
C TYR A 106 18.60 -17.06 11.65
N LYS A 107 18.08 -18.18 12.14
CA LYS A 107 18.07 -18.52 13.58
C LYS A 107 18.99 -19.71 13.83
N ASN A 108 19.72 -19.68 14.94
CA ASN A 108 20.57 -20.80 15.36
C ASN A 108 19.75 -22.08 15.64
N GLU A 109 18.48 -21.93 15.99
CA GLU A 109 17.51 -23.01 16.20
C GLU A 109 17.26 -23.85 14.94
N TYR A 110 17.63 -23.36 13.75
CA TYR A 110 17.51 -24.12 12.51
C TYR A 110 18.59 -25.22 12.38
N LEU A 111 19.68 -25.15 13.15
CA LEU A 111 20.82 -26.06 13.01
C LEU A 111 20.46 -27.54 13.13
N PRO A 112 19.64 -28.00 14.10
CA PRO A 112 19.24 -29.40 14.19
C PRO A 112 18.49 -29.90 12.94
N ASP A 113 17.53 -29.11 12.43
CA ASP A 113 16.77 -29.45 11.21
C ASP A 113 17.69 -29.54 9.98
N ILE A 114 18.60 -28.58 9.84
CA ILE A 114 19.56 -28.56 8.74
C ILE A 114 20.50 -29.78 8.79
N VAL A 115 20.97 -30.15 9.98
CA VAL A 115 21.80 -31.34 10.17
C VAL A 115 21.01 -32.61 9.82
N ASP A 116 19.74 -32.72 10.24
CA ASP A 116 18.86 -33.83 9.86
C ASP A 116 18.73 -33.96 8.34
N ARG A 117 18.41 -32.86 7.65
CA ARG A 117 18.32 -32.84 6.18
C ARG A 117 19.64 -33.23 5.51
N ALA A 118 20.76 -32.78 6.05
CA ALA A 118 22.08 -33.11 5.52
C ALA A 118 22.40 -34.61 5.66
N ILE A 119 22.08 -35.22 6.82
CA ILE A 119 22.30 -36.65 7.09
C ILE A 119 21.42 -37.52 6.19
N TYR A 120 20.13 -37.18 6.10
CA TYR A 120 19.14 -37.97 5.35
C TYR A 120 19.03 -37.58 3.86
N ARG A 121 19.87 -36.66 3.38
CA ARG A 121 19.89 -36.18 1.99
C ARG A 121 18.51 -35.67 1.52
N LYS A 122 17.80 -34.98 2.41
CA LYS A 122 16.54 -34.30 2.09
C LYS A 122 16.85 -32.98 1.39
N LYS A 123 16.04 -32.58 0.40
CA LYS A 123 16.25 -31.33 -0.31
C LYS A 123 16.32 -30.11 0.65
N PRO A 124 17.23 -29.14 0.39
CA PRO A 124 18.02 -28.98 -0.84
C PRO A 124 19.31 -29.82 -0.93
N PHE A 125 19.67 -30.60 0.11
CA PHE A 125 20.84 -31.49 0.03
C PHE A 125 20.68 -32.58 -1.03
N THR A 126 21.77 -32.91 -1.73
CA THR A 126 21.84 -34.03 -2.69
C THR A 126 23.08 -34.89 -2.43
N GLU A 127 23.21 -36.04 -3.11
CA GLU A 127 24.37 -36.94 -2.93
C GLU A 127 25.70 -36.27 -3.30
N GLU A 128 25.70 -35.32 -4.23
CA GLU A 128 26.90 -34.69 -4.77
C GLU A 128 27.16 -33.26 -4.23
N LYS A 129 26.15 -32.61 -3.63
CA LYS A 129 26.26 -31.21 -3.19
C LYS A 129 25.85 -30.98 -1.75
N THR A 130 26.68 -30.21 -1.05
CA THR A 130 26.45 -29.69 0.31
C THR A 130 25.86 -28.28 0.27
N GLU A 131 24.57 -28.17 0.00
CA GLU A 131 23.87 -26.87 -0.13
C GLU A 131 23.31 -26.39 1.23
N LEU A 132 24.21 -26.24 2.20
CA LEU A 132 23.89 -25.72 3.54
C LEU A 132 23.19 -24.34 3.47
N LYS A 133 23.66 -23.48 2.55
CA LYS A 133 23.14 -22.12 2.36
C LYS A 133 21.68 -22.17 1.89
N ASP A 134 21.38 -22.98 0.88
CA ASP A 134 20.04 -23.13 0.33
C ASP A 134 19.07 -23.70 1.38
N ALA A 135 19.55 -24.60 2.24
CA ALA A 135 18.74 -25.13 3.36
C ALA A 135 18.41 -24.04 4.37
N LEU A 136 19.38 -23.17 4.71
CA LEU A 136 19.15 -22.02 5.58
C LEU A 136 18.20 -21.00 4.95
N ILE A 137 18.34 -20.72 3.65
CA ILE A 137 17.44 -19.82 2.91
C ILE A 137 16.01 -20.35 2.98
N TRP A 138 15.82 -21.62 2.59
CA TRP A 138 14.51 -22.27 2.64
C TRP A 138 13.91 -22.24 4.04
N LYS A 139 14.70 -22.62 5.06
CA LYS A 139 14.19 -22.69 6.43
C LYS A 139 13.82 -21.31 6.96
N SER A 140 14.61 -20.29 6.64
CA SER A 140 14.31 -18.90 7.01
C SER A 140 13.01 -18.41 6.37
N TYR A 141 12.78 -18.73 5.10
CA TYR A 141 11.56 -18.32 4.38
C TYR A 141 10.32 -19.07 4.83
N SER A 142 10.40 -20.40 4.92
CA SER A 142 9.27 -21.23 5.37
C SER A 142 8.85 -20.89 6.80
N ASP A 143 9.80 -20.77 7.73
CA ASP A 143 9.51 -20.39 9.11
C ASP A 143 8.87 -18.99 9.21
N TYR A 144 9.36 -18.04 8.41
CA TYR A 144 8.80 -16.69 8.37
C TYR A 144 7.37 -16.67 7.81
N VAL A 145 7.12 -17.39 6.73
CA VAL A 145 5.79 -17.50 6.11
C VAL A 145 4.78 -18.12 7.07
N GLU A 146 5.15 -19.20 7.76
CA GLU A 146 4.26 -19.87 8.71
C GLU A 146 4.04 -19.02 9.97
N SER A 147 5.09 -18.43 10.54
CA SER A 147 4.99 -17.61 11.75
C SER A 147 4.13 -16.36 11.56
N ASN A 148 4.14 -15.77 10.37
CA ASN A 148 3.38 -14.56 10.03
C ASN A 148 2.09 -14.86 9.26
N GLN A 149 1.74 -16.14 9.09
CA GLN A 149 0.55 -16.60 8.35
C GLN A 149 0.43 -15.98 6.95
N LEU A 150 1.57 -15.75 6.28
CA LEU A 150 1.59 -15.14 4.96
C LEU A 150 0.97 -16.06 3.93
N SER A 151 0.30 -15.49 2.93
CA SER A 151 -0.27 -16.20 1.78
C SER A 151 0.19 -15.57 0.47
N ASN A 152 -0.10 -16.23 -0.66
CA ASN A 152 0.29 -15.77 -2.00
C ASN A 152 1.81 -15.48 -2.08
N CYS A 153 2.60 -16.47 -1.64
CA CYS A 153 4.05 -16.39 -1.59
C CYS A 153 4.66 -16.90 -2.91
N ILE A 154 5.60 -16.14 -3.44
CA ILE A 154 6.33 -16.46 -4.66
C ILE A 154 7.80 -16.57 -4.30
N LEU A 155 8.40 -17.73 -4.53
CA LEU A 155 9.85 -17.90 -4.52
C LEU A 155 10.38 -17.54 -5.91
N LEU A 156 11.17 -16.47 -5.99
CA LEU A 156 11.86 -16.05 -7.19
C LEU A 156 13.26 -16.67 -7.17
N THR A 157 13.46 -17.74 -7.93
CA THR A 157 14.75 -18.46 -7.98
C THR A 157 14.99 -19.11 -9.34
N ASN A 158 16.19 -18.94 -9.90
CA ASN A 158 16.61 -19.69 -11.08
C ASN A 158 17.15 -21.09 -10.70
N ASN A 159 17.29 -21.40 -9.40
CA ASN A 159 17.73 -22.71 -8.93
C ASN A 159 16.58 -23.74 -8.98
N THR A 160 16.34 -24.24 -10.20
CA THR A 160 15.30 -25.23 -10.46
C THR A 160 15.65 -26.65 -10.03
N SER A 161 16.93 -26.95 -9.71
CA SER A 161 17.34 -28.27 -9.24
C SER A 161 17.02 -28.48 -7.76
N ASP A 162 17.13 -27.43 -6.96
CA ASP A 162 17.19 -27.58 -5.51
C ASP A 162 15.90 -27.14 -4.81
N PHE A 163 15.15 -26.20 -5.39
CA PHE A 163 13.85 -25.77 -4.85
C PHE A 163 12.63 -26.33 -5.59
N CYS A 164 12.76 -26.71 -6.86
CA CYS A 164 11.60 -27.03 -7.70
C CYS A 164 11.34 -28.53 -7.85
N ALA A 165 10.07 -28.90 -8.06
CA ALA A 165 9.70 -30.27 -8.42
C ALA A 165 10.34 -30.70 -9.76
N LYS A 166 10.52 -32.01 -9.96
CA LYS A 166 11.12 -32.54 -11.20
C LYS A 166 10.24 -32.34 -12.44
N LYS A 167 8.91 -32.53 -12.30
CA LYS A 167 7.94 -32.49 -13.40
C LYS A 167 7.44 -31.08 -13.73
N ASP A 168 7.34 -30.23 -12.72
CA ASP A 168 6.80 -28.87 -12.85
C ASP A 168 7.71 -27.90 -12.11
N LYS A 169 8.41 -27.04 -12.88
CA LYS A 169 9.35 -26.06 -12.34
C LYS A 169 8.68 -24.83 -11.74
N SER A 170 7.36 -24.70 -11.85
CA SER A 170 6.59 -23.65 -11.18
C SER A 170 6.18 -23.99 -9.75
N LYS A 171 6.47 -25.22 -9.31
CA LYS A 171 6.11 -25.73 -7.98
C LYS A 171 7.32 -26.10 -7.17
N VAL A 172 7.19 -25.88 -5.86
CA VAL A 172 8.16 -26.30 -4.86
C VAL A 172 8.25 -27.84 -4.81
N HIS A 173 9.46 -28.35 -4.52
CA HIS A 173 9.71 -29.78 -4.39
C HIS A 173 8.92 -30.41 -3.22
N GLN A 174 8.50 -31.67 -3.35
CA GLN A 174 7.66 -32.35 -2.35
C GLN A 174 8.26 -32.39 -0.95
N ASP A 175 9.58 -32.63 -0.82
CA ASP A 175 10.30 -32.60 0.45
C ASP A 175 10.22 -31.25 1.18
N LEU A 176 10.09 -30.16 0.42
CA LEU A 176 10.02 -28.80 0.94
C LEU A 176 8.57 -28.40 1.29
N LEU A 177 7.57 -29.02 0.65
CA LEU A 177 6.14 -28.80 0.96
C LEU A 177 5.77 -29.20 2.40
N VAL A 178 6.59 -30.05 3.04
CA VAL A 178 6.43 -30.40 4.45
C VAL A 178 6.61 -29.17 5.36
N ASP A 179 7.44 -28.22 4.95
CA ASP A 179 7.64 -26.98 5.71
C ASP A 179 6.52 -25.97 5.45
N THR A 180 6.07 -25.86 4.19
CA THR A 180 4.96 -24.96 3.79
C THR A 180 4.53 -25.25 2.36
N ASP A 181 3.23 -25.16 2.09
CA ASP A 181 2.63 -25.32 0.75
C ASP A 181 2.25 -23.98 0.09
N LYS A 182 2.56 -22.86 0.75
CA LYS A 182 2.10 -21.52 0.35
C LYS A 182 2.93 -20.88 -0.75
N PHE A 183 4.04 -21.53 -1.14
CA PHE A 183 4.95 -21.05 -2.16
C PHE A 183 4.60 -21.56 -3.56
N SER A 184 4.50 -20.62 -4.49
CA SER A 184 4.68 -20.85 -5.93
C SER A 184 6.08 -20.44 -6.35
N VAL A 185 6.58 -20.96 -7.48
CA VAL A 185 7.93 -20.65 -7.96
C VAL A 185 7.90 -19.93 -9.30
N ILE A 186 8.68 -18.87 -9.41
CA ILE A 186 8.96 -18.18 -10.68
C ILE A 186 10.48 -18.15 -10.89
N ASN A 187 10.91 -18.55 -12.08
CA ASN A 187 12.31 -18.88 -12.34
C ASN A 187 13.18 -17.73 -12.88
N SER A 188 12.60 -16.55 -13.13
CA SER A 188 13.37 -15.36 -13.51
C SER A 188 12.59 -14.09 -13.23
N SER A 189 13.29 -12.99 -13.01
CA SER A 189 12.70 -11.64 -12.88
C SER A 189 11.90 -11.27 -14.14
N PHE A 190 12.37 -11.66 -15.33
CA PHE A 190 11.65 -11.39 -16.58
C PHE A 190 10.30 -12.12 -16.63
N ASN A 191 10.27 -13.41 -16.25
CA ASN A 191 9.02 -14.17 -16.21
C ASN A 191 8.06 -13.65 -15.14
N PHE A 192 8.58 -13.19 -14.00
CA PHE A 192 7.79 -12.52 -12.98
C PHE A 192 7.07 -11.30 -13.59
N LEU A 193 7.80 -10.41 -14.25
CA LEU A 193 7.22 -9.25 -14.91
C LEU A 193 6.18 -9.66 -15.95
N LYS A 194 6.50 -10.61 -16.83
CA LYS A 194 5.56 -11.06 -17.87
C LYS A 194 4.24 -11.58 -17.30
N LEU A 195 4.26 -12.25 -16.14
CA LEU A 195 3.07 -12.85 -15.54
C LEU A 195 2.30 -11.89 -14.64
N LYS A 196 2.98 -10.93 -14.01
CA LYS A 196 2.41 -10.10 -12.95
C LYS A 196 2.30 -8.62 -13.30
N SER A 197 3.04 -8.10 -14.28
CA SER A 197 3.05 -6.67 -14.59
C SER A 197 1.65 -6.15 -14.98
N SER A 198 0.90 -6.88 -15.80
CA SER A 198 -0.45 -6.44 -16.19
C SER A 198 -1.40 -6.26 -15.01
N ILE A 199 -1.22 -7.05 -13.94
CA ILE A 199 -2.02 -6.96 -12.73
C ILE A 199 -1.48 -5.84 -11.84
N LEU A 200 -0.17 -5.83 -11.57
CA LEU A 200 0.48 -4.86 -10.69
C LEU A 200 0.45 -3.43 -11.25
N GLU A 201 0.48 -3.27 -12.57
CA GLU A 201 0.43 -1.98 -13.25
C GLU A 201 -0.99 -1.55 -13.61
N SER A 202 -2.00 -2.36 -13.28
CA SER A 202 -3.40 -1.93 -13.43
C SER A 202 -3.67 -0.73 -12.52
N PRO A 203 -4.44 0.27 -12.99
CA PRO A 203 -4.80 1.41 -12.15
C PRO A 203 -5.44 0.97 -10.84
N GLU A 204 -6.29 -0.06 -10.87
CA GLU A 204 -7.01 -0.60 -9.72
C GLU A 204 -6.06 -1.07 -8.62
N HIS A 205 -5.04 -1.88 -8.97
CA HIS A 205 -4.08 -2.38 -7.98
C HIS A 205 -3.19 -1.26 -7.42
N LYS A 206 -2.83 -0.29 -8.27
CA LYS A 206 -2.06 0.88 -7.83
C LYS A 206 -2.83 1.73 -6.84
N PHE A 207 -4.09 1.99 -7.18
CA PHE A 207 -4.96 2.78 -6.33
C PHE A 207 -5.31 2.04 -5.03
N GLN A 208 -5.48 0.72 -5.08
CA GLN A 208 -5.62 -0.10 -3.88
C GLN A 208 -4.39 -0.01 -2.97
N ALA A 209 -3.18 -0.07 -3.53
CA ALA A 209 -1.95 0.10 -2.75
C ALA A 209 -1.81 1.51 -2.17
N TYR A 210 -2.26 2.53 -2.90
CA TYR A 210 -2.34 3.91 -2.41
C TYR A 210 -3.33 4.03 -1.24
N ILE A 211 -4.58 3.59 -1.39
CA ILE A 211 -5.61 3.67 -0.33
C ILE A 211 -5.19 2.91 0.92
N SER A 212 -4.54 1.75 0.79
CA SER A 212 -4.13 0.93 1.94
C SER A 212 -3.16 1.62 2.91
N GLN A 213 -2.53 2.72 2.48
CA GLN A 213 -1.65 3.53 3.31
C GLN A 213 -2.43 4.46 4.25
N PHE A 214 -3.69 4.74 3.93
CA PHE A 214 -4.56 5.59 4.73
C PHE A 214 -5.40 4.72 5.67
N ASN A 215 -5.60 5.22 6.89
CA ASN A 215 -6.61 4.67 7.77
C ASN A 215 -7.97 5.26 7.35
N PHE A 216 -8.60 4.64 6.35
CA PHE A 216 -9.89 5.09 5.81
C PHE A 216 -11.00 4.88 6.86
N ASN A 217 -11.21 5.90 7.68
CA ASN A 217 -12.16 5.90 8.77
C ASN A 217 -13.13 7.09 8.65
N LYS A 218 -14.12 7.15 9.53
CA LYS A 218 -15.12 8.23 9.52
C LYS A 218 -14.52 9.62 9.68
N ASP A 219 -13.42 9.77 10.43
CA ASP A 219 -12.79 11.06 10.69
C ASP A 219 -12.04 11.56 9.43
N PHE A 220 -11.41 10.63 8.70
CA PHE A 220 -10.77 10.91 7.42
C PHE A 220 -11.80 11.42 6.40
N VAL A 221 -12.92 10.70 6.24
CA VAL A 221 -13.98 11.11 5.30
C VAL A 221 -14.67 12.41 5.73
N PHE A 222 -14.87 12.62 7.03
CA PHE A 222 -15.40 13.88 7.57
C PHE A 222 -14.52 15.08 7.17
N ASN A 223 -13.19 14.96 7.30
CA ASN A 223 -12.27 16.02 6.89
C ASN A 223 -12.34 16.28 5.38
N LEU A 224 -12.39 15.23 4.56
CA LEU A 224 -12.54 15.37 3.10
C LEU A 224 -13.81 16.15 2.73
N ILE A 225 -14.94 15.84 3.39
CA ILE A 225 -16.21 16.51 3.15
C ILE A 225 -16.13 17.98 3.54
N ILE A 226 -15.56 18.31 4.70
CA ILE A 226 -15.41 19.70 5.13
C ILE A 226 -14.56 20.50 4.15
N GLU A 227 -13.43 19.94 3.71
CA GLU A 227 -12.48 20.65 2.85
C GLU A 227 -12.99 20.84 1.43
N ASN A 228 -13.79 19.91 0.91
CA ASN A 228 -14.17 19.89 -0.50
C ASN A 228 -15.65 20.23 -0.77
N PHE A 229 -16.57 19.91 0.15
CA PHE A 229 -18.01 19.89 -0.12
C PHE A 229 -18.87 20.64 0.90
N ALA A 230 -18.28 21.29 1.90
CA ALA A 230 -19.04 22.01 2.93
C ALA A 230 -20.01 23.04 2.34
N LYS A 231 -19.56 23.77 1.32
CA LYS A 231 -20.39 24.77 0.63
C LYS A 231 -21.54 24.14 -0.16
N ASP A 232 -21.28 23.03 -0.86
CA ASP A 232 -22.33 22.36 -1.64
C ASP A 232 -23.43 21.80 -0.73
N ILE A 233 -23.04 21.30 0.45
CA ILE A 233 -23.96 20.86 1.50
C ILE A 233 -24.77 22.03 2.06
N GLU A 234 -24.11 23.14 2.41
CA GLU A 234 -24.74 24.37 2.90
C GLU A 234 -25.80 24.88 1.92
N ASP A 235 -25.41 25.06 0.64
CA ASP A 235 -26.30 25.53 -0.42
C ASP A 235 -27.52 24.60 -0.58
N THR A 236 -27.31 23.27 -0.50
CA THR A 236 -28.39 22.28 -0.61
C THR A 236 -29.34 22.32 0.59
N ILE A 237 -28.82 22.48 1.81
CA ILE A 237 -29.63 22.61 3.03
C ILE A 237 -30.48 23.88 2.97
N HIS A 238 -29.91 25.02 2.57
CA HIS A 238 -30.67 26.26 2.44
C HIS A 238 -31.81 26.14 1.42
N LEU A 239 -31.53 25.53 0.26
CA LEU A 239 -32.58 25.24 -0.72
C LEU A 239 -33.68 24.32 -0.15
N ARG A 240 -33.32 23.38 0.72
CA ARG A 240 -34.30 22.52 1.38
C ARG A 240 -35.15 23.30 2.37
N ILE A 241 -34.54 24.17 3.18
CA ILE A 241 -35.21 25.01 4.18
C ILE A 241 -36.16 26.01 3.54
N ASP A 242 -35.76 26.64 2.43
CA ASP A 242 -36.60 27.59 1.68
C ASP A 242 -37.92 26.97 1.20
N ASN A 243 -37.96 25.63 1.07
CA ASN A 243 -39.16 24.88 0.70
C ASN A 243 -39.96 24.36 1.90
N LEU A 244 -39.52 24.60 3.13
CA LEU A 244 -40.25 24.25 4.35
C LEU A 244 -41.24 25.35 4.73
N SER A 245 -42.38 24.92 5.26
CA SER A 245 -43.30 25.81 5.97
C SER A 245 -43.03 25.77 7.48
N PRO A 246 -43.42 26.81 8.24
CA PRO A 246 -43.31 26.74 9.69
C PRO A 246 -44.06 25.55 10.33
N ASN A 247 -45.09 25.00 9.68
CA ASN A 247 -45.80 23.80 10.17
C ASN A 247 -44.97 22.52 10.07
N ASP A 248 -43.95 22.49 9.20
CA ASP A 248 -43.06 21.34 9.06
C ASP A 248 -42.02 21.29 10.19
N VAL A 249 -41.78 22.44 10.82
CA VAL A 249 -40.74 22.63 11.84
C VAL A 249 -41.35 22.73 13.24
N LEU A 250 -42.44 23.48 13.40
CA LEU A 250 -43.05 23.73 14.70
C LEU A 250 -43.89 22.53 15.15
N LYS A 251 -43.61 22.04 16.37
CA LYS A 251 -44.28 20.85 16.95
C LYS A 251 -45.70 21.10 17.44
N ASP A 252 -46.16 22.36 17.51
CA ASP A 252 -47.50 22.70 17.97
C ASP A 252 -48.54 22.46 16.85
N LYS A 253 -49.18 21.29 16.91
CA LYS A 253 -50.16 20.85 15.90
C LYS A 253 -51.52 21.53 16.03
N ASP A 254 -51.75 22.31 17.08
CA ASP A 254 -53.04 22.98 17.30
C ASP A 254 -53.12 24.34 16.60
N TYR A 255 -52.01 24.83 16.05
CA TYR A 255 -51.93 26.09 15.32
C TYR A 255 -51.47 25.90 13.87
N TRP A 256 -52.17 26.56 12.94
CA TRP A 256 -51.75 26.64 11.54
C TRP A 256 -50.92 27.90 11.34
N TYR A 257 -49.63 27.72 11.11
CA TYR A 257 -48.71 28.79 10.79
C TYR A 257 -48.69 29.00 9.27
N ASN A 258 -48.89 30.24 8.83
CA ASN A 258 -48.69 30.65 7.44
C ASN A 258 -47.54 31.63 7.44
N GLY A 259 -46.46 31.35 6.71
CA GLY A 259 -45.21 32.08 6.83
C GLY A 259 -44.06 31.35 6.14
N TYR A 260 -42.83 31.60 6.57
CA TYR A 260 -41.63 31.00 5.97
C TYR A 260 -40.59 30.67 7.05
N VAL A 261 -39.63 29.82 6.67
CA VAL A 261 -38.47 29.45 7.48
C VAL A 261 -37.23 29.97 6.79
N ILE A 262 -36.29 30.56 7.53
CA ILE A 262 -34.96 30.94 7.02
C ILE A 262 -33.92 30.08 7.73
N GLY A 263 -32.95 29.54 6.99
CA GLY A 263 -31.74 28.95 7.54
C GLY A 263 -30.59 29.95 7.60
N HIS A 264 -29.79 29.89 8.65
CA HIS A 264 -28.61 30.74 8.88
C HIS A 264 -27.32 29.92 8.86
N SER A 265 -26.69 29.67 10.01
CA SER A 265 -25.46 28.86 10.08
C SER A 265 -25.75 27.40 9.76
N THR A 266 -24.85 26.76 9.02
CA THR A 266 -24.78 25.30 8.90
C THR A 266 -23.50 24.79 9.55
N GLU A 267 -23.59 23.67 10.27
CA GLU A 267 -22.46 23.00 10.89
C GLU A 267 -22.51 21.50 10.61
N ILE A 268 -21.45 20.97 10.00
CA ILE A 268 -21.29 19.54 9.77
C ILE A 268 -20.83 18.90 11.08
N LEU A 269 -21.65 18.02 11.64
CA LEU A 269 -21.47 17.47 12.99
C LEU A 269 -20.58 16.22 12.98
N GLU A 270 -20.97 15.20 12.20
CA GLU A 270 -20.23 13.94 12.12
C GLU A 270 -20.55 13.15 10.86
N CYS A 271 -19.71 12.14 10.58
CA CYS A 271 -19.94 11.12 9.55
C CYS A 271 -20.18 9.74 10.17
N ALA A 272 -21.08 8.98 9.57
CA ALA A 272 -21.44 7.62 9.97
C ALA A 272 -21.61 6.70 8.76
N ASP A 273 -21.59 5.39 9.01
CA ASP A 273 -21.83 4.33 8.01
C ASP A 273 -20.98 4.50 6.73
N VAL A 274 -19.72 4.91 6.90
CA VAL A 274 -18.80 5.19 5.79
C VAL A 274 -18.30 3.88 5.19
N GLU A 275 -18.51 3.72 3.89
CA GLU A 275 -18.02 2.62 3.07
C GLU A 275 -17.37 3.15 1.80
N TYR A 276 -16.46 2.38 1.21
CA TYR A 276 -15.86 2.73 -0.07
C TYR A 276 -15.67 1.51 -0.96
N GLU A 277 -15.78 1.72 -2.27
CA GLU A 277 -15.51 0.72 -3.29
C GLU A 277 -14.46 1.25 -4.25
N ILE A 278 -13.40 0.47 -4.50
CA ILE A 278 -12.38 0.82 -5.48
C ILE A 278 -12.93 0.54 -6.86
N LEU A 279 -12.91 1.55 -7.73
CA LEU A 279 -13.28 1.43 -9.12
C LEU A 279 -12.04 1.11 -9.95
N THR A 280 -11.50 2.08 -10.68
CA THR A 280 -10.30 1.90 -11.51
C THR A 280 -9.12 2.68 -10.94
N ASP A 281 -9.23 4.00 -10.90
CA ASP A 281 -8.21 4.92 -10.39
C ASP A 281 -8.79 5.88 -9.33
N SER A 282 -9.98 5.55 -8.84
CA SER A 282 -10.71 6.26 -7.81
C SER A 282 -11.44 5.29 -6.89
N ALA A 283 -11.84 5.78 -5.72
CA ALA A 283 -12.77 5.12 -4.83
C ALA A 283 -14.09 5.88 -4.84
N LEU A 284 -15.18 5.15 -5.02
CA LEU A 284 -16.51 5.64 -4.72
C LEU A 284 -16.69 5.55 -3.21
N VAL A 285 -16.78 6.71 -2.55
CA VAL A 285 -16.99 6.83 -1.11
C VAL A 285 -18.47 7.11 -0.87
N SER A 286 -19.08 6.41 0.07
CA SER A 286 -20.48 6.60 0.44
C SER A 286 -20.67 6.55 1.94
N GLY A 287 -21.74 7.16 2.42
CA GLY A 287 -22.08 7.13 3.84
C GLY A 287 -23.14 8.15 4.20
N LYS A 288 -23.16 8.51 5.48
CA LYS A 288 -24.06 9.51 6.04
C LYS A 288 -23.28 10.64 6.67
N VAL A 289 -23.77 11.85 6.49
CA VAL A 289 -23.28 13.03 7.19
C VAL A 289 -24.43 13.72 7.91
N TYR A 290 -24.20 14.10 9.16
CA TYR A 290 -25.16 14.84 9.96
C TYR A 290 -24.80 16.32 9.95
N VAL A 291 -25.79 17.16 9.65
CA VAL A 291 -25.57 18.60 9.51
C VAL A 291 -26.64 19.34 10.29
N SER A 292 -26.22 20.21 11.20
CA SER A 292 -27.11 21.11 11.92
C SER A 292 -27.29 22.41 11.13
N CYS A 293 -28.51 22.95 11.13
CA CYS A 293 -28.77 24.29 10.64
C CYS A 293 -29.63 25.07 11.63
N ASP A 294 -29.19 26.29 11.91
CA ASP A 294 -29.93 27.24 12.73
C ASP A 294 -31.04 27.85 11.89
N THR A 295 -32.29 27.74 12.33
CA THR A 295 -33.44 28.24 11.57
C THR A 295 -34.32 29.18 12.37
N GLU A 296 -34.85 30.19 11.69
CA GLU A 296 -35.83 31.12 12.24
C GLU A 296 -37.17 30.93 11.53
N CYS A 297 -38.22 30.77 12.32
CA CYS A 297 -39.58 30.66 11.83
C CYS A 297 -40.30 32.00 11.92
N PHE A 298 -40.87 32.45 10.81
CA PHE A 298 -41.66 33.67 10.72
C PHE A 298 -43.11 33.35 10.36
N GLN A 299 -44.05 34.02 11.01
CA GLN A 299 -45.48 33.91 10.72
C GLN A 299 -46.01 35.21 10.11
N TYR A 300 -46.89 35.06 9.12
CA TYR A 300 -47.62 36.14 8.51
C TYR A 300 -48.55 36.82 9.52
N ASN A 301 -48.34 38.11 9.73
CA ASN A 301 -49.18 38.91 10.60
C ASN A 301 -50.38 39.46 9.81
N ALA A 302 -51.51 38.75 9.86
CA ALA A 302 -52.74 39.14 9.17
C ALA A 302 -53.43 40.37 9.77
N VAL A 303 -53.06 40.77 11.00
CA VAL A 303 -53.71 41.86 11.75
C VAL A 303 -52.85 43.13 11.78
N ARG A 304 -51.78 43.17 10.99
CA ARG A 304 -50.79 44.25 11.01
C ARG A 304 -51.37 45.62 10.66
N GLU A 305 -50.87 46.66 11.32
CA GLU A 305 -51.05 48.04 10.86
C GLU A 305 -50.09 48.36 9.69
N HIS A 306 -50.35 49.43 8.91
CA HIS A 306 -49.55 49.76 7.71
C HIS A 306 -48.06 50.01 7.99
N SER A 307 -47.71 50.36 9.24
CA SER A 307 -46.32 50.58 9.68
C SER A 307 -45.66 49.34 10.29
N GLU A 308 -46.38 48.25 10.47
CA GLU A 308 -45.87 47.02 11.09
C GLU A 308 -45.34 46.03 10.03
N GLU A 309 -44.38 45.22 10.45
CA GLU A 309 -43.77 44.22 9.58
C GLU A 309 -44.78 43.17 9.12
N GLN A 310 -44.59 42.66 7.89
CA GLN A 310 -45.49 41.68 7.29
C GLN A 310 -45.46 40.34 8.01
N PHE A 311 -44.30 40.01 8.55
CA PHE A 311 -44.03 38.75 9.19
C PHE A 311 -43.44 39.03 10.56
N SER A 312 -43.88 38.29 11.57
CA SER A 312 -43.36 38.36 12.93
C SER A 312 -42.58 37.09 13.22
N PHE A 313 -41.43 37.25 13.88
CA PHE A 313 -40.65 36.15 14.43
C PHE A 313 -41.51 35.32 15.40
N VAL A 314 -41.42 33.99 15.28
CA VAL A 314 -42.12 33.03 16.14
C VAL A 314 -41.15 32.34 17.07
N SER A 315 -40.12 31.71 16.50
CA SER A 315 -39.14 30.93 17.25
C SER A 315 -37.90 30.63 16.42
N GLU A 316 -36.81 30.32 17.12
CA GLU A 316 -35.62 29.67 16.60
C GLU A 316 -35.75 28.15 16.79
N GLN A 317 -35.28 27.37 15.82
CA GLN A 317 -35.25 25.90 15.85
C GLN A 317 -33.94 25.40 15.25
N TYR A 318 -33.39 24.35 15.84
CA TYR A 318 -32.21 23.66 15.31
C TYR A 318 -32.65 22.44 14.51
N LEU A 319 -32.39 22.46 13.20
CA LEU A 319 -32.71 21.34 12.31
C LEU A 319 -31.46 20.50 12.08
N THR A 320 -31.51 19.22 12.47
CA THR A 320 -30.44 18.27 12.13
C THR A 320 -30.85 17.43 10.93
N TYR A 321 -30.12 17.55 9.83
CA TYR A 321 -30.30 16.75 8.63
C TYR A 321 -29.41 15.51 8.65
N GLU A 322 -30.00 14.36 8.32
CA GLU A 322 -29.27 13.16 7.91
C GLU A 322 -29.18 13.17 6.38
N ILE A 323 -27.97 13.27 5.85
CA ILE A 323 -27.70 13.34 4.41
C ILE A 323 -26.94 12.10 3.99
N TYR A 324 -27.48 11.39 3.00
CA TYR A 324 -26.85 10.24 2.37
C TYR A 324 -26.06 10.73 1.16
N PHE A 325 -24.77 10.45 1.13
CA PHE A 325 -23.88 10.96 0.08
C PHE A 325 -23.11 9.85 -0.63
N ASN A 326 -22.66 10.18 -1.83
CA ASN A 326 -21.62 9.49 -2.57
C ASN A 326 -20.69 10.53 -3.23
N PHE A 327 -19.40 10.22 -3.33
CA PHE A 327 -18.44 11.02 -4.11
C PHE A 327 -17.26 10.18 -4.56
N ASP A 328 -16.55 10.64 -5.58
CA ASP A 328 -15.34 9.98 -6.08
C ASP A 328 -14.10 10.59 -5.43
N MET A 329 -13.21 9.75 -4.92
CA MET A 329 -11.89 10.14 -4.40
C MET A 329 -10.78 9.56 -5.28
N GLY A 330 -9.94 10.41 -5.85
CA GLY A 330 -8.75 10.02 -6.61
C GLY A 330 -7.44 10.15 -5.83
N GLU A 331 -6.31 9.91 -6.51
CA GLU A 331 -4.98 10.11 -5.93
C GLU A 331 -4.76 11.57 -5.50
N GLY A 332 -4.08 11.74 -4.36
CA GLY A 332 -3.82 13.05 -3.76
C GLY A 332 -5.06 13.66 -3.08
N GLU A 333 -5.97 12.80 -2.59
CA GLU A 333 -7.18 13.20 -1.85
C GLU A 333 -8.12 14.13 -2.65
N LYS A 334 -8.01 14.10 -3.98
CA LYS A 334 -8.87 14.88 -4.87
C LYS A 334 -10.26 14.28 -4.87
N CYS A 335 -11.23 15.05 -4.41
CA CYS A 335 -12.62 14.63 -4.39
C CYS A 335 -13.40 15.27 -5.54
N SER A 336 -14.30 14.53 -6.18
CA SER A 336 -15.19 15.00 -7.25
C SER A 336 -16.56 14.34 -7.17
N ASP A 337 -17.50 14.85 -7.97
CA ASP A 337 -18.79 14.23 -8.22
C ASP A 337 -19.60 13.93 -6.94
N PHE A 338 -19.58 14.87 -5.99
CA PHE A 338 -20.38 14.78 -4.77
C PHE A 338 -21.87 14.84 -5.11
N GLU A 339 -22.58 13.79 -4.76
CA GLU A 339 -24.00 13.64 -4.96
C GLU A 339 -24.69 13.35 -3.61
N ILE A 340 -25.81 14.04 -3.40
CA ILE A 340 -26.71 13.79 -2.28
C ILE A 340 -27.80 12.87 -2.80
N THR A 341 -27.78 11.62 -2.33
CA THR A 341 -28.69 10.56 -2.77
C THR A 341 -30.03 10.59 -2.03
N ASP A 342 -30.02 10.99 -0.76
CA ASP A 342 -31.22 11.21 0.05
C ASP A 342 -30.93 12.20 1.19
N MET A 343 -31.97 12.86 1.70
CA MET A 343 -31.88 13.84 2.78
C MET A 343 -33.16 13.85 3.62
N ASN A 344 -33.01 13.63 4.93
CA ASN A 344 -34.11 13.60 5.88
C ASN A 344 -33.84 14.48 7.09
N ILE A 345 -34.89 15.08 7.67
CA ILE A 345 -34.78 15.76 8.96
C ILE A 345 -34.77 14.69 10.06
N SER A 346 -33.66 14.59 10.77
CA SER A 346 -33.43 13.59 11.82
C SER A 346 -33.91 14.07 13.19
N SER A 347 -33.72 15.35 13.52
CA SER A 347 -34.24 15.99 14.72
C SER A 347 -34.58 17.45 14.47
N ILE A 348 -35.45 17.96 15.35
CA ILE A 348 -35.86 19.36 15.44
C ILE A 348 -35.81 19.69 16.92
N ASP A 349 -34.96 20.61 17.33
CA ASP A 349 -34.74 20.97 18.73
C ASP A 349 -35.06 22.44 19.04
#